data_AF-A0A4U1FCY9-F1
#
_entry.id   AF-A0A4U1FCY9-F1
#
_cell.length_a   1.000
_cell.length_b   1.000
_cell.length_c   1.000
_cell.angle_alpha   90.00
_cell.angle_beta   90.00
_cell.angle_gamma   90.00
#
_symmetry.space_group_name_H-M   'P 1'
#
loop_
_entity.id
_entity.type
_entity.pdbx_description
1 polymer ?
#
loop_
_entity_poly.entity_id
_entity_poly.type
_entity_poly.pdbx_seq_one_letter_code
_entity_poly.pdbx_strand_id
1 'polypeptide(L)'
;VNDCILRVNEVDVRDVTHSKAVEALKEAGSIVRLYVKRRKPVSEKIMEIKLIKGPKGLGFSIAGGVGNQHIPGDNSIYVTKIIEGGAAHKDGKLQIGDKLL
;
A
#
# COMPACT_ATOMS: atom_id res chain seq x y z
N VAL A 1 -4.69 -0.24 10.90
CA VAL A 1 -5.69 -0.59 9.86
C VAL A 1 -5.04 -1.64 8.97
N ASN A 2 -5.77 -2.69 8.53
CA ASN A 2 -5.28 -3.88 7.80
C ASN A 2 -4.76 -5.07 8.63
N ASP A 3 -4.99 -5.09 9.94
CA ASP A 3 -4.79 -6.30 10.75
C ASP A 3 -6.04 -7.20 10.64
N CYS A 4 -5.83 -8.51 10.54
CA CYS A 4 -6.90 -9.50 10.62
C CYS A 4 -6.81 -10.22 11.96
N ILE A 5 -7.84 -10.13 12.79
CA ILE A 5 -7.97 -10.98 13.99
C ILE A 5 -8.31 -12.38 13.51
N LEU A 6 -7.51 -13.35 13.91
CA LEU A 6 -7.70 -14.76 13.58
C LEU A 6 -8.29 -15.54 14.76
N ARG A 7 -7.99 -15.11 16.00
CA ARG A 7 -8.47 -15.77 17.21
C ARG A 7 -8.69 -14.77 18.35
N VAL A 8 -9.73 -14.99 19.14
CA VAL A 8 -10.03 -14.30 20.40
C VAL A 8 -10.03 -15.34 21.51
N ASN A 9 -9.02 -15.32 22.38
CA ASN A 9 -8.73 -16.39 23.34
C ASN A 9 -8.62 -17.75 22.62
N GLU A 10 -9.54 -18.67 22.90
CA GLU A 10 -9.60 -19.98 22.25
C GLU A 10 -10.58 -20.05 21.06
N VAL A 11 -11.30 -18.96 20.76
CA VAL A 11 -12.31 -18.89 19.70
C VAL A 11 -11.70 -18.44 18.38
N ASP A 12 -11.74 -19.30 17.36
CA ASP A 12 -11.35 -18.96 15.98
C ASP A 12 -12.39 -18.03 15.33
N VAL A 13 -11.92 -16.96 14.69
CA VAL A 13 -12.77 -15.92 14.08
C VAL A 13 -12.43 -15.65 12.61
N ARG A 14 -11.71 -16.55 11.93
CA ARG A 14 -11.27 -16.34 10.54
C ARG A 14 -12.41 -16.26 9.52
N ASP A 15 -13.46 -17.07 9.70
CA ASP A 15 -14.56 -17.23 8.74
C ASP A 15 -15.93 -17.23 9.45
N VAL A 16 -16.09 -16.33 10.41
CA VAL A 16 -17.33 -16.22 11.20
C VAL A 16 -18.16 -15.02 10.78
N THR A 17 -19.46 -15.03 11.08
CA THR A 17 -20.31 -13.86 10.89
C THR A 17 -19.84 -12.70 11.77
N HIS A 18 -20.16 -11.47 11.36
CA HIS A 18 -19.87 -10.28 12.16
C HIS A 18 -20.39 -10.41 13.60
N SER A 19 -21.62 -10.91 13.77
CA SER A 19 -22.23 -11.11 15.09
C SER A 19 -21.43 -12.08 15.96
N LYS A 20 -20.90 -13.17 15.38
CA LYS A 20 -20.12 -14.16 16.12
C LYS A 20 -18.76 -13.63 16.56
N ALA A 21 -18.10 -12.83 15.72
CA ALA A 21 -16.86 -12.16 16.10
C ALA A 21 -17.08 -11.17 17.25
N VAL A 22 -18.20 -10.42 17.24
CA VAL A 22 -18.58 -9.51 18.32
C VAL A 22 -18.86 -10.26 19.62
N GLU A 23 -19.59 -11.37 19.55
CA GLU A 23 -19.88 -12.23 20.71
C GLU A 23 -18.58 -12.76 21.34
N ALA A 24 -17.66 -13.29 20.53
CA ALA A 24 -16.37 -13.78 21.00
C ALA A 24 -15.56 -12.72 21.77
N LEU A 25 -15.63 -11.46 21.34
CA LEU A 25 -14.98 -10.34 22.04
C LEU A 25 -15.70 -9.96 23.34
N LYS A 26 -17.04 -10.01 23.37
CA LYS A 26 -17.83 -9.73 24.57
C LYS A 26 -17.61 -10.78 25.66
N GLU A 27 -17.51 -12.04 25.27
CA GLU A 27 -17.33 -13.17 26.19
C GLU A 27 -15.88 -13.41 26.61
N ALA A 28 -14.91 -12.69 26.02
CA ALA A 28 -13.49 -12.90 26.28
C ALA A 28 -13.05 -12.53 27.72
N GLY A 29 -13.90 -11.86 28.49
CA GLY A 29 -13.61 -11.39 29.84
C GLY A 29 -12.61 -10.24 29.87
N SER A 30 -12.06 -9.95 31.06
CA SER A 30 -11.17 -8.79 31.25
C SER A 30 -9.78 -8.95 30.62
N ILE A 31 -9.34 -10.17 30.34
CA ILE A 31 -8.04 -10.46 29.72
C ILE A 31 -8.30 -11.14 28.37
N VAL A 32 -7.93 -10.46 27.29
CA VAL A 32 -8.15 -10.93 25.92
C VAL A 32 -6.82 -11.24 25.23
N ARG A 33 -6.63 -12.49 24.82
CA ARG A 33 -5.50 -12.93 23.99
C ARG A 33 -5.92 -12.95 22.53
N LEU A 34 -5.41 -12.01 21.75
CA LEU A 34 -5.70 -11.95 20.32
C LEU A 34 -4.57 -12.61 19.52
N TYR A 35 -4.94 -13.47 18.58
CA TYR A 35 -4.03 -13.91 17.53
C TYR A 35 -4.33 -13.12 16.27
N VAL A 36 -3.38 -12.29 15.84
CA VAL A 36 -3.57 -11.33 14.74
C VAL A 36 -2.59 -11.60 13.61
N LYS A 37 -3.08 -11.53 12.37
CA LYS A 37 -2.27 -11.48 11.16
C LYS A 37 -2.16 -10.03 10.71
N ARG A 38 -0.98 -9.45 10.91
CA ARG A 38 -0.62 -8.14 10.35
C ARG A 38 0.01 -8.34 8.98
N ARG A 39 -0.49 -7.66 7.95
CA ARG A 39 0.30 -7.53 6.72
C ARG A 39 1.56 -6.76 7.07
N LYS A 40 2.74 -7.30 6.72
CA LYS A 40 3.98 -6.50 6.78
C LYS A 40 3.71 -5.22 5.98
N PRO A 41 4.01 -4.04 6.53
CA PRO A 41 4.09 -2.84 5.69
C PRO A 41 4.99 -3.22 4.52
N VAL A 42 4.56 -2.94 3.29
CA VAL A 42 5.48 -3.05 2.15
C VAL A 42 6.61 -2.10 2.51
N SER A 43 7.80 -2.63 2.78
CA SER A 43 8.95 -1.78 3.09
C SER A 43 9.21 -0.94 1.86
N GLU A 44 9.00 0.37 1.96
CA GLU A 44 9.34 1.29 0.89
C GLU A 44 10.84 1.16 0.59
N LYS A 45 11.16 0.79 -0.65
CA LYS A 45 12.54 0.65 -1.09
C LYS A 45 12.93 1.92 -1.85
N ILE A 46 13.80 2.72 -1.25
CA ILE A 46 14.41 3.85 -1.94
C ILE A 46 15.38 3.31 -3.00
N MET A 47 15.24 3.81 -4.23
CA MET A 47 16.05 3.40 -5.37
C MET A 47 16.43 4.63 -6.19
N GLU A 48 17.70 4.70 -6.58
CA GLU A 48 18.16 5.66 -7.58
C GLU A 48 17.96 5.07 -8.99
N ILE A 49 17.31 5.84 -9.88
CA ILE A 49 17.10 5.45 -11.27
C ILE A 49 17.74 6.49 -12.19
N LYS A 50 18.72 6.05 -12.97
CA LYS A 50 19.32 6.87 -14.04
C LYS A 50 18.62 6.58 -15.36
N LEU A 51 17.90 7.57 -15.89
CA LEU A 51 17.26 7.49 -17.21
C LEU A 51 17.98 8.36 -18.23
N ILE A 52 18.10 7.85 -19.44
CA ILE A 52 18.52 8.64 -20.61
C ILE A 52 17.24 9.11 -21.32
N LYS A 53 17.08 10.42 -21.50
CA LYS A 53 15.90 10.98 -22.19
C LYS A 53 15.83 10.47 -23.63
N GLY A 54 14.66 9.97 -24.02
CA GLY A 54 14.35 9.70 -25.42
C GLY A 54 13.82 10.96 -26.14
N PRO A 55 13.49 10.85 -27.43
CA PRO A 55 12.98 11.97 -28.23
C PRO A 55 11.69 12.62 -27.67
N LYS A 56 10.88 11.83 -26.94
CA LYS A 56 9.63 12.27 -26.29
C LYS A 56 9.80 12.47 -24.78
N GLY A 57 11.02 12.61 -24.27
CA GLY A 57 11.32 12.78 -22.85
C GLY A 57 11.54 11.47 -22.10
N LEU A 58 11.13 11.43 -20.83
CA LEU A 58 11.40 10.30 -19.91
C LEU A 58 10.39 9.15 -20.04
N GLY A 59 9.22 9.37 -20.63
CA GLY A 59 8.25 8.32 -20.90
C GLY A 59 7.43 7.88 -19.68
N PHE A 60 7.10 8.79 -18.76
CA PHE A 60 6.12 8.57 -17.70
C PHE A 60 5.36 9.86 -17.37
N SER A 61 4.24 9.74 -16.67
CA SER A 61 3.42 10.86 -16.18
C SER A 61 3.39 10.89 -14.67
N ILE A 62 3.22 12.08 -14.09
CA ILE A 62 3.15 12.29 -12.64
C ILE A 62 1.83 12.96 -12.22
N ALA A 63 1.44 12.78 -10.96
CA ALA A 63 0.41 13.56 -10.28
C ALA A 63 0.81 13.81 -8.83
N GLY A 64 0.13 14.72 -8.15
CA GLY A 64 0.44 15.08 -6.76
C GLY A 64 1.17 16.41 -6.66
N GLY A 65 1.60 16.72 -5.43
CA GLY A 65 2.23 17.99 -5.09
C GLY A 65 1.38 18.84 -4.15
N VAL A 66 2.03 19.81 -3.52
CA VAL A 66 1.37 20.77 -2.62
C VAL A 66 0.31 21.55 -3.40
N GLY A 67 -0.93 21.53 -2.90
CA GLY A 67 -2.07 22.19 -3.56
C GLY A 67 -2.72 21.39 -4.69
N ASN A 68 -2.17 20.22 -5.06
CA ASN A 68 -2.74 19.33 -6.09
C ASN A 68 -2.53 17.86 -5.71
N GLN A 69 -3.06 17.47 -4.56
CA GLN A 69 -2.86 16.12 -4.00
C GLN A 69 -3.46 15.04 -4.90
N HIS A 70 -2.67 14.00 -5.20
CA HIS A 70 -3.17 12.80 -5.87
C HIS A 70 -3.87 11.86 -4.89
N ILE A 71 -3.33 11.77 -3.67
CA ILE A 71 -3.89 11.01 -2.55
C ILE A 71 -4.25 12.03 -1.46
N PRO A 72 -5.49 12.05 -0.94
CA PRO A 72 -5.90 12.99 0.10
C PRO A 72 -4.99 12.93 1.33
N GLY A 73 -4.45 14.08 1.74
CA GLY A 73 -3.52 14.19 2.86
C GLY A 73 -2.05 13.88 2.53
N ASP A 74 -1.74 13.56 1.27
CA ASP A 74 -0.36 13.32 0.82
C ASP A 74 0.05 14.27 -0.30
N ASN A 75 1.08 15.08 -0.02
CA ASN A 75 1.65 16.06 -0.95
C ASN A 75 2.74 15.48 -1.87
N SER A 76 3.00 14.17 -1.81
CA SER A 76 4.05 13.53 -2.60
C SER A 76 3.73 13.51 -4.10
N ILE A 77 4.78 13.38 -4.93
CA ILE A 77 4.65 13.20 -6.38
C ILE A 77 4.64 11.72 -6.70
N TYR A 78 3.64 11.27 -7.45
CA TYR A 78 3.41 9.88 -7.82
C TYR A 78 3.46 9.66 -9.32
N VAL A 79 4.04 8.54 -9.75
CA VAL A 79 3.97 8.08 -11.14
C VAL A 79 2.58 7.51 -11.43
N THR A 80 1.87 8.07 -12.40
CA THR A 80 0.50 7.67 -12.76
C THR A 80 0.42 6.86 -14.04
N LYS A 81 1.44 6.94 -14.90
CA LYS A 81 1.49 6.22 -16.17
C LYS A 81 2.93 5.98 -16.61
N ILE A 82 3.20 4.80 -17.15
CA ILE A 82 4.43 4.49 -17.91
C ILE A 82 4.06 4.41 -19.40
N ILE A 83 4.83 5.07 -20.25
CA ILE A 83 4.60 5.10 -21.70
C ILE A 83 5.36 3.94 -22.34
N GLU A 84 4.63 3.02 -22.97
CA GLU A 84 5.20 1.89 -23.70
C GLU A 84 6.23 2.36 -24.74
N GLY A 85 7.38 1.69 -24.76
CA GLY A 85 8.52 2.05 -25.61
C GLY A 85 9.29 3.32 -25.20
N GLY A 86 8.83 4.05 -24.18
CA GLY A 86 9.53 5.21 -23.58
C GLY A 86 10.77 4.82 -22.79
N ALA A 87 11.53 5.83 -22.31
CA ALA A 87 12.78 5.59 -21.60
C ALA A 87 12.58 4.83 -20.27
N ALA A 88 11.62 5.26 -19.44
CA ALA A 88 11.28 4.57 -18.20
C ALA A 88 10.78 3.14 -18.42
N HIS A 89 9.94 2.92 -19.45
CA HIS A 89 9.48 1.57 -19.82
C HIS A 89 10.62 0.65 -20.21
N LYS A 90 11.59 1.16 -20.98
CA LYS A 90 12.76 0.38 -21.43
C LYS A 90 13.74 0.06 -20.30
N ASP A 91 13.91 0.96 -19.33
CA ASP A 91 14.70 0.68 -18.12
C ASP A 91 13.97 -0.29 -17.17
N GLY A 92 12.64 -0.23 -17.12
CA GLY A 92 11.78 -1.23 -16.46
C GLY A 92 11.77 -1.19 -14.93
N LYS A 93 12.54 -0.30 -14.30
CA LYS A 93 12.60 -0.18 -12.83
C LYS A 93 11.50 0.68 -12.24
N LEU A 94 11.09 1.74 -12.94
CA LEU A 94 10.04 2.66 -12.49
C LEU A 94 8.66 2.07 -12.77
N GLN A 95 7.79 2.09 -11.77
CA GLN A 95 6.44 1.53 -11.83
C GLN A 95 5.34 2.56 -11.55
N ILE A 96 4.11 2.26 -11.97
CA ILE A 96 2.94 3.07 -11.59
C ILE A 96 2.73 2.95 -10.08
N GLY A 97 2.54 4.08 -9.41
CA GLY A 97 2.43 4.18 -7.96
C GLY A 97 3.73 4.50 -7.25
N ASP A 98 4.88 4.48 -7.95
CA ASP A 98 6.14 4.91 -7.35
C ASP A 98 6.11 6.40 -6.98
N LYS A 99 6.76 6.71 -5.86
CA LYS A 99 6.90 8.07 -5.34
C LYS A 99 8.25 8.65 -5.76
N LEU A 100 8.24 9.89 -6.26
CA LEU A 100 9.48 10.65 -6.47
C LEU A 100 9.82 11.38 -5.16
N LEU A 101 11.03 11.15 -4.65
CA LEU A 101 11.57 11.70 -3.41
C LEU A 101 12.49 12.91 -3.67
#